data_AF-A0A6G1FGK7-F1
#
_entry.id   AF-A0A6G1FGK7-F1
#
_cell.length_a   1.000
_cell.length_b   1.000
_cell.length_c   1.000
_cell.angle_alpha   90.00
_cell.angle_beta   90.00
_cell.angle_gamma   90.00
#
_symmetry.space_group_name_H-M   'P 1'
#
loop_
_entity.id
_entity.type
_entity.pdbx_description
1 polymer ?
#
loop_
_entity_poly.entity_id
_entity_poly.type
_entity_poly.pdbx_seq_one_letter_code
_entity_poly.pdbx_strand_id
1 'polypeptide(L)'
;MLSPCRRVRPVSFVSALATAASSADAFISTSDSDLDPESHGPTDSTLLRSRMWASVAEGNLAVALDALGCLWPAPAAPDYNALLHAYLRSGRAAAEHVAAVISHMRYAGPALNTLTFNTAFNGLLRLGHLDAAHAVLEEMWSGCGFVPSFTTVDRLIKKAVSGSTLTLH
;
A
#
# COMPACT_ATOMS: atom_id res chain seq x y z
N MET A 1 24.44 -16.39 -14.42
CA MET A 1 24.34 -15.93 -13.03
C MET A 1 23.21 -14.90 -12.96
N LEU A 2 22.19 -15.16 -12.13
CA LEU A 2 21.08 -14.28 -11.69
C LEU A 2 20.22 -13.65 -12.82
N SER A 3 19.37 -14.43 -13.49
CA SER A 3 17.93 -14.69 -13.22
C SER A 3 16.96 -13.64 -13.82
N PRO A 4 16.01 -14.06 -14.70
CA PRO A 4 15.17 -13.18 -15.51
C PRO A 4 13.92 -12.69 -14.77
N CYS A 5 13.43 -11.50 -15.13
CA CYS A 5 12.17 -10.92 -14.65
C CYS A 5 11.02 -11.94 -14.71
N ARG A 6 10.53 -12.34 -13.53
CA ARG A 6 9.47 -13.32 -13.37
C ARG A 6 8.13 -12.69 -13.75
N ARG A 7 7.73 -12.86 -15.00
CA ARG A 7 6.33 -12.79 -15.42
C ARG A 7 5.64 -14.02 -14.84
N VAL A 8 5.02 -13.91 -13.66
CA VAL A 8 4.25 -15.03 -13.07
C VAL A 8 2.77 -14.75 -13.28
N ARG A 9 2.16 -15.58 -14.13
CA ARG A 9 0.72 -15.64 -14.37
C ARG A 9 -0.02 -16.08 -13.09
N PRO A 10 -1.29 -15.68 -12.90
CA PRO A 10 -2.11 -16.16 -11.79
C PRO A 10 -2.51 -17.63 -12.04
N VAL A 11 -2.53 -18.42 -10.97
CA VAL A 11 -3.14 -19.77 -10.92
C VAL A 11 -4.33 -19.61 -9.96
N SER A 12 -5.59 -19.88 -10.28
CA SER A 12 -6.22 -20.62 -11.39
C SER A 12 -7.73 -20.34 -11.42
N PHE A 13 -8.33 -20.13 -12.59
CA PHE A 13 -9.71 -20.59 -12.85
C PHE A 13 -10.05 -20.63 -14.35
N VAL A 14 -9.31 -21.36 -15.20
CA VAL A 14 -9.94 -21.83 -16.45
C VAL A 14 -9.33 -23.15 -16.89
N SER A 15 -10.03 -24.24 -16.57
CA SER A 15 -10.00 -25.47 -17.34
C SER A 15 -11.02 -25.33 -18.46
N ALA A 16 -10.58 -24.98 -19.67
CA ALA A 16 -11.34 -25.21 -20.90
C ALA A 16 -10.42 -25.04 -22.13
N LEU A 17 -9.98 -26.20 -22.65
CA LEU A 17 -9.91 -26.55 -24.08
C LEU A 17 -9.57 -25.40 -25.06
N ALA A 18 -8.34 -25.30 -25.55
CA ALA A 18 -7.92 -25.90 -26.83
C ALA A 18 -8.94 -25.71 -27.98
N THR A 19 -8.58 -24.93 -29.01
CA THR A 19 -8.53 -25.36 -30.42
C THR A 19 -8.41 -24.16 -31.39
N ALA A 20 -7.54 -24.35 -32.39
CA ALA A 20 -7.47 -23.72 -33.70
C ALA A 20 -6.69 -22.39 -33.88
N ALA A 21 -5.71 -22.52 -34.78
CA ALA A 21 -4.95 -21.49 -35.46
C ALA A 21 -5.75 -20.79 -36.57
N SER A 22 -5.34 -19.57 -36.94
CA SER A 22 -4.95 -19.17 -38.31
C SER A 22 -5.12 -17.66 -38.56
N SER A 23 -4.09 -17.06 -39.20
CA SER A 23 -4.07 -15.81 -39.99
C SER A 23 -4.43 -14.51 -39.28
N ALA A 24 -4.01 -13.32 -39.67
CA ALA A 24 -2.93 -12.74 -40.48
C ALA A 24 -3.04 -11.22 -40.18
N ASP A 25 -1.97 -10.48 -40.46
CA ASP A 25 -1.93 -9.01 -40.54
C ASP A 25 -2.19 -8.17 -39.28
N ALA A 26 -1.11 -7.54 -38.80
CA ALA A 26 -1.04 -6.08 -38.84
C ALA A 26 0.42 -5.64 -38.62
N PHE A 27 1.09 -5.37 -39.73
CA PHE A 27 2.31 -4.59 -39.81
C PHE A 27 1.99 -3.13 -39.50
N ILE A 28 2.57 -2.57 -38.44
CA ILE A 28 2.99 -1.16 -38.44
C ILE A 28 4.44 -1.16 -37.97
N SER A 29 5.32 -1.08 -38.96
CA SER A 29 6.70 -0.65 -38.79
C SER A 29 6.72 0.83 -38.47
N THR A 30 7.30 1.19 -37.33
CA THR A 30 7.95 2.49 -37.18
C THR A 30 9.14 2.35 -36.23
N SER A 31 10.32 2.31 -36.86
CA SER A 31 11.57 2.92 -36.42
C SER A 31 12.23 2.42 -35.15
N ASP A 32 13.23 1.59 -35.40
CA ASP A 32 14.44 1.41 -34.61
C ASP A 32 15.12 2.77 -34.36
N SER A 33 15.30 3.14 -33.09
CA SER A 33 16.25 4.15 -32.63
C SER A 33 16.47 3.91 -31.14
N ASP A 34 17.59 3.26 -30.86
CA ASP A 34 18.27 3.06 -29.60
C ASP A 34 17.91 4.11 -28.53
N LEU A 35 17.10 3.71 -27.55
CA LEU A 35 17.08 4.34 -26.24
C LEU A 35 17.92 3.47 -25.31
N ASP A 36 19.13 3.93 -25.02
CA ASP A 36 19.99 3.39 -23.98
C ASP A 36 19.18 3.08 -22.71
N PRO A 37 19.23 1.86 -22.14
CA PRO A 37 18.43 1.51 -20.97
C PRO A 37 18.98 2.09 -19.65
N GLU A 38 19.89 3.06 -19.69
CA GLU A 38 20.48 3.68 -18.50
C GLU A 38 20.21 5.20 -18.44
N SER A 39 18.97 5.56 -18.14
CA SER A 39 18.62 6.91 -17.68
C SER A 39 17.60 6.88 -16.55
N HIS A 40 17.89 6.17 -15.46
CA HIS A 40 17.30 6.52 -14.16
C HIS A 40 18.15 7.58 -13.50
N GLY A 41 18.06 8.81 -14.03
CA GLY A 41 18.59 9.99 -13.36
C GLY A 41 17.82 10.29 -12.07
N PRO A 42 18.39 11.06 -11.13
CA PRO A 42 17.72 11.51 -9.90
C PRO A 42 16.43 12.31 -10.16
N THR A 43 16.23 12.79 -11.39
CA THR A 43 15.05 13.55 -11.84
C THR A 43 13.78 12.71 -11.82
N ASP A 44 13.84 11.43 -12.24
CA ASP A 44 12.66 10.56 -12.25
C ASP A 44 12.26 10.14 -10.83
N SER A 45 13.22 9.80 -9.98
CA SER A 45 12.94 9.48 -8.56
C SER A 45 12.38 10.69 -7.81
N THR A 46 12.88 11.90 -8.11
CA THR A 46 12.39 13.14 -7.48
C THR A 46 10.98 13.47 -7.97
N LEU A 47 10.71 13.30 -9.27
CA LEU A 47 9.39 13.48 -9.85
C LEU A 47 8.39 12.47 -9.27
N LEU A 48 8.77 11.19 -9.17
CA LEU A 48 7.93 10.14 -8.58
C LEU A 48 7.64 10.43 -7.11
N ARG A 49 8.61 10.90 -6.32
CA ARG A 49 8.37 11.35 -4.93
C ARG A 49 7.40 12.53 -4.91
N SER A 50 7.59 13.54 -5.77
CA SER A 50 6.69 14.69 -5.85
C SER A 50 5.25 14.28 -6.19
N ARG A 51 5.08 13.44 -7.21
CA ARG A 51 3.78 12.88 -7.62
C ARG A 51 3.13 12.08 -6.51
N MET A 52 3.88 11.20 -5.84
CA MET A 52 3.42 10.41 -4.70
C MET A 52 2.83 11.29 -3.59
N TRP A 53 3.57 12.32 -3.16
CA TRP A 53 3.12 13.22 -2.09
C TRP A 53 1.98 14.16 -2.53
N ALA A 54 1.93 14.55 -3.81
CA ALA A 54 0.79 15.28 -4.37
C ALA A 54 -0.49 14.42 -4.32
N SER A 55 -0.41 13.15 -4.73
CA SER A 55 -1.54 12.21 -4.67
C SER A 55 -2.03 11.94 -3.24
N VAL A 56 -1.14 12.00 -2.24
CA VAL A 56 -1.54 11.92 -0.82
C VAL A 56 -2.42 13.09 -0.40
N ALA A 57 -2.16 14.30 -0.90
CA ALA A 57 -2.99 15.49 -0.63
C ALA A 57 -4.36 15.40 -1.32
N GLU A 58 -4.39 14.81 -2.51
CA GLU A 58 -5.63 14.59 -3.26
C GLU A 58 -6.51 13.48 -2.67
N GLY A 59 -5.90 12.49 -2.01
CA GLY A 59 -6.60 11.29 -1.53
C GLY A 59 -6.58 10.13 -2.55
N ASN A 60 -5.60 10.15 -3.46
CA ASN A 60 -5.43 9.12 -4.48
C ASN A 60 -4.37 8.11 -4.04
N LEU A 61 -4.72 7.19 -3.13
CA LEU A 61 -3.76 6.20 -2.61
C LEU A 61 -3.20 5.28 -3.70
N ALA A 62 -4.01 4.89 -4.68
CA ALA A 62 -3.57 4.00 -5.75
C ALA A 62 -2.38 4.58 -6.53
N VAL A 63 -2.47 5.85 -6.93
CA VAL A 63 -1.39 6.55 -7.64
C VAL A 63 -0.18 6.74 -6.73
N ALA A 64 -0.40 6.99 -5.44
CA ALA A 64 0.67 7.13 -4.48
C ALA A 64 1.45 5.82 -4.27
N LEU A 65 0.77 4.68 -4.19
CA LEU A 65 1.39 3.36 -4.07
C LEU A 65 2.09 2.91 -5.36
N ASP A 66 1.51 3.19 -6.53
CA ASP A 66 2.14 2.92 -7.82
C ASP A 66 3.44 3.72 -7.98
N ALA A 67 3.41 5.02 -7.67
CA ALA A 67 4.60 5.86 -7.66
C ALA A 67 5.65 5.37 -6.66
N LEU A 68 5.23 4.94 -5.46
CA LEU A 68 6.13 4.36 -4.45
C LEU A 68 6.74 3.04 -4.93
N GLY A 69 5.97 2.19 -5.60
CA GLY A 69 6.45 0.91 -6.15
C GLY A 69 7.43 1.09 -7.32
N CYS A 70 7.33 2.21 -8.05
CA CYS A 70 8.25 2.57 -9.12
C CYS A 70 9.51 3.32 -8.64
N LEU A 71 9.66 3.57 -7.34
CA LEU A 71 10.85 4.25 -6.82
C LEU A 71 12.11 3.37 -6.98
N TRP A 72 13.18 4.02 -7.41
CA TRP A 72 14.54 3.49 -7.32
C TRP A 72 15.40 4.45 -6.48
N PRO A 73 16.12 3.98 -5.46
CA PRO A 73 16.16 2.61 -4.94
C PRO A 73 14.80 2.15 -4.36
N ALA A 74 14.60 0.83 -4.28
CA ALA A 74 13.34 0.23 -3.84
C ALA A 74 12.89 0.77 -2.47
N PRO A 75 11.58 1.03 -2.28
CA PRO A 75 11.06 1.66 -1.06
C PRO A 75 11.25 0.75 0.15
N ALA A 76 11.66 1.35 1.27
CA ALA A 76 11.84 0.64 2.52
C ALA A 76 10.63 0.86 3.45
N ALA A 77 10.57 0.08 4.54
CA ALA A 77 9.54 0.25 5.56
C ALA A 77 9.31 1.71 6.05
N PRO A 78 10.33 2.57 6.25
CA PRO A 78 10.10 3.97 6.62
C PRO A 78 9.36 4.78 5.54
N ASP A 79 9.54 4.51 4.24
CA ASP A 79 8.84 5.24 3.18
C ASP A 79 7.33 4.94 3.22
N TYR A 80 6.96 3.68 3.41
CA TYR A 80 5.55 3.28 3.62
C TYR A 80 4.96 3.86 4.89
N ASN A 81 5.71 3.86 5.99
CA ASN A 81 5.26 4.44 7.26
C ASN A 81 5.03 5.95 7.13
N ALA A 82 5.91 6.65 6.40
CA ALA A 82 5.75 8.07 6.11
C ALA A 82 4.51 8.34 5.23
N LEU A 83 4.32 7.53 4.18
CA LEU A 83 3.15 7.60 3.29
C LEU A 83 1.85 7.42 4.09
N LEU A 84 1.79 6.35 4.88
CA LEU A 84 0.65 6.01 5.72
C LEU A 84 0.35 7.14 6.72
N HIS A 85 1.36 7.65 7.40
CA HIS A 85 1.20 8.75 8.36
C HIS A 85 0.68 10.02 7.70
N ALA A 86 1.22 10.41 6.55
CA ALA A 86 0.77 11.59 5.81
C ALA A 86 -0.68 11.43 5.33
N TYR A 87 -1.03 10.24 4.84
CA TYR A 87 -2.39 9.93 4.40
C TYR A 87 -3.41 9.95 5.54
N LEU A 88 -3.06 9.37 6.70
CA LEU A 88 -3.89 9.45 7.91
C LEU A 88 -4.05 10.89 8.42
N ARG A 89 -3.01 11.71 8.25
CA ARG A 89 -3.02 13.13 8.66
C ARG A 89 -3.85 14.01 7.73
N SER A 90 -4.05 13.63 6.47
CA SER A 90 -4.90 14.38 5.54
C SER A 90 -6.39 14.30 5.91
N GLY A 91 -6.77 13.40 6.83
CA GLY A 91 -8.16 13.22 7.26
C GLY A 91 -9.03 12.46 6.27
N ARG A 92 -8.49 12.11 5.10
CA ARG A 92 -9.20 11.42 4.01
C ARG A 92 -9.05 9.90 4.06
N ALA A 93 -8.28 9.39 5.00
CA ALA A 93 -7.96 7.98 5.09
C ALA A 93 -9.10 7.15 5.71
N ALA A 94 -9.77 6.36 4.89
CA ALA A 94 -10.64 5.27 5.36
C ALA A 94 -9.83 4.01 5.76
N ALA A 95 -10.49 3.08 6.45
CA ALA A 95 -9.93 1.79 6.84
C ALA A 95 -9.31 1.00 5.65
N GLU A 96 -9.99 1.02 4.50
CA GLU A 96 -9.56 0.35 3.27
C GLU A 96 -8.18 0.83 2.78
N HIS A 97 -7.90 2.12 2.96
CA HIS A 97 -6.62 2.70 2.56
C HIS A 97 -5.46 2.17 3.41
N VAL A 98 -5.69 2.03 4.72
CA VAL A 98 -4.69 1.47 5.64
C VAL A 98 -4.42 0.01 5.30
N ALA A 99 -5.49 -0.77 5.04
CA ALA A 99 -5.37 -2.16 4.63
C ALA A 99 -4.62 -2.32 3.28
N ALA A 100 -4.85 -1.41 2.33
CA ALA A 100 -4.15 -1.39 1.05
C ALA A 100 -2.65 -1.15 1.21
N VAL A 101 -2.23 -0.22 2.09
CA VAL A 101 -0.80 0.02 2.38
C VAL A 101 -0.16 -1.20 3.02
N ILE A 102 -0.80 -1.80 4.03
CA ILE A 102 -0.28 -3.00 4.71
C ILE A 102 -0.14 -4.17 3.74
N SER A 103 -1.15 -4.37 2.88
CA SER A 103 -1.11 -5.38 1.81
C SER A 103 0.04 -5.11 0.84
N HIS A 104 0.21 -3.86 0.39
CA HIS A 104 1.28 -3.50 -0.52
C HIS A 104 2.67 -3.73 0.09
N MET A 105 2.87 -3.47 1.38
CA MET A 105 4.14 -3.79 2.06
C MET A 105 4.42 -5.30 2.06
N ARG A 106 3.40 -6.13 2.32
CA ARG A 106 3.53 -7.60 2.25
C ARG A 106 3.96 -8.10 0.87
N TYR A 107 3.44 -7.49 -0.20
CA TYR A 107 3.78 -7.87 -1.57
C TYR A 107 5.11 -7.29 -2.06
N ALA A 108 5.41 -6.04 -1.72
CA ALA A 108 6.63 -5.36 -2.16
C ALA A 108 7.90 -5.91 -1.48
N GLY A 109 7.76 -6.57 -0.33
CA GLY A 109 8.85 -7.23 0.39
C GLY A 109 9.31 -6.58 1.70
N PRO A 110 9.11 -5.27 1.98
CA PRO A 110 9.45 -4.72 3.30
C PRO A 110 8.65 -5.38 4.42
N ALA A 111 9.35 -5.86 5.45
CA ALA A 111 8.70 -6.43 6.62
C ALA A 111 7.84 -5.38 7.34
N LEU A 112 6.60 -5.75 7.64
CA LEU A 112 5.75 -4.98 8.54
C LEU A 112 6.43 -4.87 9.91
N ASN A 113 6.36 -3.68 10.51
CA ASN A 113 6.96 -3.42 11.81
C ASN A 113 5.89 -2.91 12.80
N THR A 114 6.21 -2.97 14.09
CA THR A 114 5.32 -2.46 15.15
C THR A 114 4.98 -0.98 14.95
N LEU A 115 5.88 -0.20 14.35
CA LEU A 115 5.64 1.21 14.05
C LEU A 115 4.53 1.38 12.99
N THR A 116 4.46 0.53 11.96
CA THR A 116 3.40 0.54 10.93
C THR A 116 2.04 0.35 11.59
N PHE A 117 1.89 -0.69 12.40
CA PHE A 117 0.63 -0.99 13.09
C PHE A 117 0.25 0.10 14.10
N ASN A 118 1.21 0.60 14.88
CA ASN A 118 0.94 1.70 15.81
C ASN A 118 0.50 2.98 15.08
N THR A 119 1.11 3.28 13.93
CA THR A 119 0.74 4.45 13.12
C THR A 119 -0.67 4.30 12.54
N ALA A 120 -0.97 3.13 11.96
CA ALA A 120 -2.30 2.75 11.48
C ALA A 120 -3.36 2.89 12.57
N PHE A 121 -3.14 2.24 13.72
CA PHE A 121 -4.03 2.28 14.87
C PHE A 121 -4.28 3.71 15.34
N ASN A 122 -3.21 4.48 15.56
CA ASN A 122 -3.33 5.86 16.05
C ASN A 122 -4.10 6.75 15.09
N GLY A 123 -3.89 6.60 13.78
CA GLY A 123 -4.60 7.37 12.77
C GLY A 123 -6.08 7.00 12.69
N LEU A 124 -6.40 5.70 12.59
CA LEU A 124 -7.79 5.22 12.54
C LEU A 124 -8.57 5.60 13.79
N LEU A 125 -7.95 5.43 14.96
CA LEU A 125 -8.53 5.83 16.24
C LEU A 125 -8.83 7.33 16.26
N ARG A 126 -7.95 8.18 15.71
CA ARG A 126 -8.18 9.63 15.63
C ARG A 126 -9.34 9.98 14.69
N LEU A 127 -9.45 9.31 13.55
CA LEU A 127 -10.50 9.50 12.56
C LEU A 127 -11.87 8.94 13.00
N GLY A 128 -11.91 8.20 14.11
CA GLY A 128 -13.15 7.64 14.66
C GLY A 128 -13.52 6.27 14.09
N HIS A 129 -12.65 5.68 13.27
CA HIS A 129 -12.81 4.32 12.76
C HIS A 129 -12.40 3.29 13.82
N LEU A 130 -13.22 3.15 14.87
CA LEU A 130 -12.97 2.27 16.01
C LEU A 130 -12.86 0.79 15.62
N ASP A 131 -13.77 0.30 14.78
CA ASP A 131 -13.78 -1.10 14.35
C ASP A 131 -12.52 -1.46 13.56
N ALA A 132 -12.10 -0.55 12.67
CA ALA A 132 -10.88 -0.73 11.90
C ALA A 132 -9.63 -0.64 12.80
N ALA A 133 -9.62 0.26 13.79
CA ALA A 133 -8.53 0.34 14.75
C ALA A 133 -8.42 -0.96 15.58
N HIS A 134 -9.55 -1.57 15.95
CA HIS A 134 -9.58 -2.87 16.61
C HIS A 134 -9.03 -3.98 15.70
N ALA A 135 -9.46 -4.05 14.45
CA ALA A 135 -8.97 -5.04 13.48
C ALA A 135 -7.44 -4.95 13.26
N VAL A 136 -6.89 -3.74 13.23
CA VAL A 136 -5.43 -3.53 13.14
C VAL A 136 -4.70 -4.09 14.36
N LEU A 137 -5.27 -3.99 15.58
CA LEU A 137 -4.68 -4.59 16.77
C LEU A 137 -4.75 -6.11 16.77
N GLU A 138 -5.86 -6.66 16.28
CA GLU A 138 -6.04 -8.09 16.14
C GLU A 138 -5.04 -8.66 15.12
N GLU A 139 -4.87 -8.00 13.97
CA GLU A 139 -3.87 -8.40 12.98
C GLU A 139 -2.44 -8.31 13.55
N MET A 140 -2.16 -7.27 14.35
CA MET A 140 -0.86 -7.11 14.99
C MET A 140 -0.54 -8.29 15.92
N TRP A 141 -1.48 -8.71 16.78
CA TRP A 141 -1.28 -9.84 17.70
C TRP A 141 -1.31 -11.19 16.98
N SER A 142 -2.40 -11.48 16.27
CA SER A 142 -2.69 -12.80 15.72
C SER A 142 -1.98 -13.07 14.39
N GLY A 143 -1.84 -12.03 13.55
CA GLY A 143 -1.29 -12.17 12.20
C GLY A 143 0.22 -11.95 12.11
N CYS A 144 0.80 -11.11 12.97
CA CYS A 144 2.22 -10.76 12.94
C CYS A 144 2.97 -11.07 14.23
N GLY A 145 2.30 -11.52 15.29
CA GLY A 145 2.93 -11.89 16.57
C GLY A 145 3.48 -10.70 17.36
N PHE A 146 3.04 -9.47 17.06
CA PHE A 146 3.45 -8.27 17.78
C PHE A 146 2.46 -7.98 18.92
N VAL A 147 2.99 -7.75 20.11
CA VAL A 147 2.17 -7.47 21.30
C VAL A 147 1.80 -5.98 21.36
N PRO A 148 0.51 -5.61 21.37
CA PRO A 148 0.07 -4.24 21.63
C PRO A 148 0.45 -3.83 23.03
N SER A 149 0.95 -2.60 23.17
CA SER A 149 1.16 -2.03 24.50
C SER A 149 -0.18 -1.82 25.21
N PHE A 150 -0.15 -1.89 26.53
CA PHE A 150 -1.30 -1.55 27.38
C PHE A 150 -1.89 -0.18 27.04
N THR A 151 -1.03 0.81 26.76
CA THR A 151 -1.44 2.17 26.35
C THR A 151 -2.21 2.22 25.04
N THR A 152 -2.02 1.26 24.14
CA THR A 152 -2.74 1.17 22.87
C THR A 152 -4.14 0.62 23.09
N VAL A 153 -4.27 -0.42 23.92
CA VAL A 153 -5.57 -0.98 24.31
C VAL A 153 -6.39 -0.02 25.17
N ASP A 154 -5.77 0.63 26.18
CA ASP A 154 -6.41 1.63 27.04
C ASP A 154 -7.02 2.79 26.23
N ARG A 155 -6.30 3.27 25.20
CA ARG A 155 -6.80 4.32 24.31
C ARG A 155 -8.00 3.87 23.47
N LEU A 156 -8.04 2.62 23.03
CA LEU A 156 -9.20 2.07 22.33
C LEU A 156 -10.42 2.04 23.25
N ILE A 157 -10.28 1.50 24.47
CA ILE A 157 -11.36 1.39 25.45
C ILE A 157 -11.90 2.78 25.81
N LYS A 158 -11.02 3.73 26.15
CA LYS A 158 -11.43 5.11 26.47
C LYS A 158 -12.22 5.74 25.33
N LYS A 159 -11.76 5.57 24.08
CA LYS A 159 -12.43 6.18 22.94
C LYS A 159 -13.76 5.49 22.63
N ALA A 160 -13.85 4.17 22.73
CA ALA A 160 -15.09 3.42 22.56
C ALA A 160 -16.15 3.86 23.59
N VAL A 161 -15.78 3.93 24.87
CA VAL A 161 -16.69 4.38 25.94
C VAL A 161 -17.14 5.82 25.72
N SER A 162 -16.24 6.72 25.33
CA SER A 162 -16.60 8.12 25.04
C SER A 162 -17.47 8.29 23.79
N GLY A 163 -17.34 7.39 22.80
CA GLY A 163 -18.16 7.41 21.59
C GLY A 163 -19.59 6.91 21.84
N SER A 164 -19.76 5.91 22.70
CA SER A 164 -21.08 5.36 23.04
C SER A 164 -21.97 6.38 23.78
N THR A 165 -21.38 7.23 24.62
CA THR A 165 -22.12 8.27 25.36
C THR A 165 -22.76 9.33 24.44
N LEU A 166 -22.26 9.51 23.22
CA LEU A 166 -22.78 10.51 22.27
C LEU A 166 -23.90 10.00 21.34
N THR A 167 -24.32 8.74 21.49
CA THR A 167 -25.34 8.10 20.62
C THR A 167 -26.68 7.81 21.30
N LEU A 168 -26.86 8.28 22.54
CA LEU A 168 -28.16 8.26 23.24
C LEU A 168 -28.83 9.63 23.12
N HIS A 169 -29.61 9.84 22.06
CA HIS A 169 -30.62 10.90 22.03
C HIS A 169 -31.80 10.51 21.13
#